data_AF-A0A2E0PV07-F1
#
_entry.id   AF-A0A2E0PV07-F1
#
_cell.length_a   1.000
_cell.length_b   1.000
_cell.length_c   1.000
_cell.angle_alpha   90.00
_cell.angle_beta   90.00
_cell.angle_gamma   90.00
#
_symmetry.space_group_name_H-M   'P 1'
#
loop_
_entity.id
_entity.type
_entity.pdbx_description
1 polymer ?
#
loop_
_entity_poly.entity_id
_entity_poly.type
_entity_poly.pdbx_seq_one_letter_code
_entity_poly.pdbx_strand_id
1 'polypeptide(L)' 'MKNILLGFLMATCMFLMIGATQEMFVTTSDNGRYQAYSTEGSNKMIDTKTGVLYKYAILGKNKKKWTRLSSETDWIVE' A
#
# COMPACT_ATOMS: atom_id res chain seq x y z
N MET A 1 44.26 13.27 -9.32
CA MET A 1 43.84 11.86 -9.14
C MET A 1 43.01 11.63 -7.89
N LYS A 2 43.43 12.07 -6.68
CA LYS A 2 42.64 11.91 -5.44
C LYS A 2 41.21 12.49 -5.50
N ASN A 3 41.04 13.67 -6.13
CA ASN A 3 39.72 14.33 -6.24
C ASN A 3 38.78 13.63 -7.24
N ILE A 4 39.32 12.94 -8.25
CA ILE A 4 38.53 12.21 -9.26
C ILE A 4 37.96 10.93 -8.63
N LEU A 5 38.77 10.24 -7.83
CA LEU A 5 38.35 9.05 -7.09
C LEU A 5 37.24 9.38 -6.08
N LEU A 6 37.36 10.51 -5.40
CA LEU A 6 36.34 11.00 -4.46
C LEU A 6 35.01 11.30 -5.18
N GLY A 7 35.07 11.91 -6.37
CA GLY A 7 33.88 12.17 -7.20
C GLY A 7 33.20 10.89 -7.67
N PHE A 8 33.98 9.89 -8.09
CA PHE A 8 33.45 8.59 -8.53
C PHE A 8 32.80 7.83 -7.37
N LEU A 9 33.42 7.86 -6.19
CA LEU A 9 32.86 7.25 -4.98
C LEU A 9 31.53 7.91 -4.58
N MET A 10 31.48 9.25 -4.56
CA MET A 10 30.26 9.99 -4.24
C MET A 10 29.11 9.69 -5.21
N ALA A 11 29.39 9.67 -6.52
CA ALA A 11 28.39 9.32 -7.53
C ALA A 11 27.87 7.89 -7.34
N THR A 12 28.77 6.93 -7.10
CA THR A 12 28.40 5.52 -6.88
C THR A 12 27.51 5.37 -5.65
N CYS A 13 27.82 6.05 -4.55
CA CYS A 13 27.00 6.02 -3.34
C CYS A 13 25.58 6.60 -3.56
N MET A 14 25.44 7.65 -4.38
CA MET A 14 24.12 8.19 -4.73
C MET A 14 23.31 7.21 -5.60
N PHE A 15 23.93 6.58 -6.59
CA PHE A 15 23.26 5.57 -7.42
C PHE A 15 22.85 4.32 -6.63
N LEU A 16 23.68 3.87 -5.68
CA LEU A 16 23.34 2.75 -4.78
C LEU A 16 22.13 3.10 -3.88
N MET A 17 22.05 4.32 -3.36
CA MET A 17 20.91 4.79 -2.54
C MET A 17 19.61 4.90 -3.36
N ILE A 18 19.70 5.33 -4.62
CA ILE A 18 18.53 5.39 -5.53
C ILE A 18 18.04 3.98 -5.91
N GLY A 19 18.96 3.04 -6.18
CA GLY A 19 18.59 1.64 -6.45
C GLY A 19 17.94 0.95 -5.25
N ALA A 20 18.49 1.15 -4.04
CA ALA A 20 17.94 0.57 -2.82
C ALA A 20 16.55 1.12 -2.44
N THR A 21 16.26 2.39 -2.75
CA THR A 21 14.94 3.00 -2.49
C THR A 21 13.87 2.53 -3.48
N GLN A 22 14.24 2.18 -4.72
CA GLN A 22 13.29 1.63 -5.69
C GLN A 22 12.82 0.22 -5.29
N GLU A 23 13.70 -0.65 -4.80
CA GLU A 23 13.27 -1.96 -4.28
C GLU A 23 12.47 -1.85 -2.97
N MET A 24 12.71 -0.82 -2.16
CA MET A 24 11.88 -0.51 -0.99
C MET A 24 10.47 -0.02 -1.38
N PHE A 25 10.32 0.61 -2.54
CA PHE A 25 9.01 1.01 -3.08
C PHE A 25 8.26 -0.17 -3.71
N VAL A 26 8.98 -1.16 -4.24
CA VAL A 26 8.39 -2.40 -4.81
C VAL A 26 8.08 -3.43 -3.71
N THR A 27 8.81 -3.39 -2.60
CA THR A 27 8.41 -3.97 -1.32
C THR A 27 7.58 -2.97 -0.53
N THR A 28 6.52 -2.43 -1.14
CA THR A 28 5.39 -1.88 -0.36
C THR A 28 5.03 -2.94 0.66
N SER A 29 5.47 -2.70 1.89
CA SER A 29 5.17 -3.48 3.06
C SER A 29 3.69 -3.83 3.04
N ASP A 30 3.32 -5.09 3.23
CA ASP A 30 1.92 -5.47 3.47
C ASP A 30 1.32 -4.67 4.65
N ASN A 31 2.19 -4.05 5.46
CA ASN A 31 1.85 -3.09 6.49
C ASN A 31 1.31 -1.79 5.88
N GLY A 32 0.01 -1.54 6.05
CA GLY A 32 -0.69 -0.36 5.54
C GLY A 32 -1.49 -0.59 4.25
N ARG A 33 -1.46 -1.82 3.70
CA ARG A 33 -2.29 -2.19 2.54
C ARG A 33 -3.78 -2.05 2.81
N TYR A 34 -4.22 -2.40 4.02
CA TYR A 34 -5.62 -2.30 4.41
C TYR A 34 -5.79 -1.23 5.47
N GLN A 35 -6.64 -0.24 5.20
CA GLN A 35 -7.04 0.76 6.18
C GLN A 35 -8.51 0.57 6.53
N ALA A 36 -8.78 0.26 7.80
CA ALA A 36 -10.14 0.09 8.31
C ALA A 36 -10.63 1.39 8.96
N TYR A 37 -11.91 1.71 8.75
CA TYR A 37 -12.58 2.84 9.37
C TYR A 37 -14.02 2.48 9.71
N SER A 38 -14.59 3.18 10.69
CA SER A 38 -15.97 2.99 11.12
C SER A 38 -16.79 4.23 10.80
N THR A 39 -17.97 4.03 10.25
CA THR A 39 -18.99 5.06 10.04
C THR A 39 -20.22 4.68 10.86
N GLU A 40 -21.20 5.57 11.01
CA GLU A 40 -22.43 5.26 11.76
C GLU A 40 -23.03 3.90 11.36
N GLY A 41 -22.93 2.92 12.28
CA GLY A 41 -23.45 1.56 12.11
C GLY A 41 -22.69 0.64 11.14
N SER A 42 -21.58 1.05 10.53
CA SER A 42 -20.87 0.22 9.55
C SER A 42 -19.35 0.25 9.69
N ASN A 43 -18.71 -0.92 9.63
CA ASN A 43 -17.25 -1.04 9.54
C ASN A 43 -16.85 -1.26 8.09
N LYS A 44 -15.93 -0.44 7.59
CA LYS A 44 -15.43 -0.47 6.22
C LYS A 44 -13.91 -0.63 6.21
N MET A 45 -13.40 -1.09 5.09
CA MET A 45 -11.97 -1.25 4.86
C MET A 45 -11.67 -0.93 3.40
N ILE A 46 -10.60 -0.19 3.15
CA ILE A 46 -10.10 0.09 1.80
C ILE A 46 -8.76 -0.62 1.61
N ASP A 47 -8.59 -1.31 0.47
CA ASP A 47 -7.27 -1.73 0.00
C ASP A 47 -6.61 -0.50 -0.65
N THR A 48 -5.61 0.07 0.01
CA THR A 48 -4.92 1.29 -0.42
C THR A 48 -4.10 1.10 -1.70
N LYS A 49 -3.84 -0.15 -2.08
CA LYS A 49 -3.15 -0.47 -3.34
C LYS A 49 -4.09 -0.48 -4.53
N THR A 50 -5.32 -0.95 -4.34
CA THR A 50 -6.28 -1.19 -5.43
C THR A 50 -7.50 -0.28 -5.39
N GLY A 51 -7.69 0.50 -4.33
CA GLY A 51 -8.90 1.32 -4.15
C GLY A 51 -10.16 0.51 -3.84
N VAL A 52 -10.08 -0.82 -3.74
CA VAL A 52 -11.24 -1.69 -3.51
C VAL A 52 -11.78 -1.48 -2.10
N LEU A 53 -13.08 -1.21 -2.02
CA LEU A 53 -13.81 -1.03 -0.77
C LEU A 53 -14.44 -2.36 -0.32
N TYR A 54 -14.34 -2.62 0.97
CA TYR A 54 -14.95 -3.74 1.65
C TYR A 54 -15.85 -3.24 2.78
N LYS A 55 -16.96 -3.94 3.01
CA LYS A 55 -17.82 -3.79 4.19
C LYS A 55 -17.74 -5.02 5.08
N TYR A 56 -17.87 -4.81 6.37
CA TYR A 56 -17.96 -5.89 7.34
C TYR A 56 -19.37 -6.47 7.37
N ALA A 57 -19.52 -7.73 6.97
CA ALA A 57 -20.80 -8.44 6.96
C ALA A 57 -20.85 -9.50 8.08
N ILE A 58 -21.98 -9.54 8.79
CA ILE A 58 -22.30 -10.61 9.74
C ILE A 58 -23.19 -11.63 9.01
N LEU A 59 -22.63 -12.80 8.73
CA LEU A 59 -23.28 -13.88 7.97
C LEU A 59 -23.96 -14.93 8.87
N GLY A 60 -24.01 -14.69 10.18
CA GLY A 60 -24.64 -15.56 11.18
C GLY A 60 -23.92 -15.54 12.52
N LYS A 61 -24.38 -16.38 13.45
CA LYS A 61 -23.76 -16.53 14.79
C LYS A 61 -22.31 -16.99 14.59
N ASN A 62 -21.37 -16.08 14.83
CA ASN A 62 -19.91 -16.24 14.68
C ASN A 62 -19.35 -16.27 13.24
N LYS A 63 -20.15 -15.99 12.21
CA LYS A 63 -19.62 -15.87 10.83
C LYS A 63 -19.52 -14.39 10.47
N LYS A 64 -18.29 -13.88 10.37
CA LYS A 64 -18.01 -12.50 9.99
C LYS A 64 -17.08 -12.52 8.79
N LYS A 65 -17.36 -11.69 7.79
CA LYS A 65 -16.58 -11.66 6.55
C LYS A 65 -16.53 -10.25 6.00
N TRP A 66 -15.36 -9.86 5.50
CA TRP A 66 -15.21 -8.68 4.65
C TRP A 66 -15.75 -9.00 3.26
N THR A 67 -16.75 -8.23 2.82
CA THR A 67 -17.40 -8.39 1.52
C THR A 67 -17.12 -7.17 0.65
N ARG A 68 -16.76 -7.39 -0.62
CA ARG A 68 -16.49 -6.31 -1.57
C ARG A 68 -17.74 -5.44 -1.72
N LEU A 69 -17.55 -4.13 -1.70
CA LEU A 69 -18.58 -3.11 -1.87
C LEU A 69 -18.43 -2.40 -3.23
N SER A 70 -17.20 -2.14 -3.68
CA SER A 70 -16.97 -1.51 -4.99
C SER A 70 -17.34 -2.44 -6.14
N SER A 71 -17.75 -1.85 -7.28
CA SER A 71 -17.93 -2.59 -8.54
C SER A 71 -16.63 -3.31 -8.93
N GLU A 72 -16.71 -4.28 -9.85
CA GLU A 72 -15.55 -5.09 -10.28
C GLU A 72 -14.41 -4.25 -10.89
N THR A 73 -14.68 -2.99 -11.20
CA THR A 73 -13.70 -1.97 -11.57
C THR A 73 -13.08 -1.33 -10.34
N ASP A 74 -11.75 -1.28 -10.28
CA ASP A 74 -10.92 -0.84 -9.14
C ASP A 74 -11.01 0.67 -8.79
N TRP A 75 -12.17 1.31 -8.95
CA TRP A 75 -12.32 2.76 -8.77
C TRP A 75 -13.55 3.13 -7.95
N ILE A 76 -13.35 4.08 -7.04
CA ILE A 76 -14.41 4.87 -6.42
C ILE A 76 -14.84 5.89 -7.48
N VAL A 77 -16.05 5.73 -8.03
CA VAL A 77 -16.66 6.78 -8.86
C VAL A 77 -17.41 7.70 -7.91
N GLU A 78 -17.05 8.98 -7.90
CA GLU A 78 -17.74 10.04 -7.16
C GLU A 78 -19.22 10.16 -7.56
#